data_AF-A0AAN7STB2-F1
#
_entry.id   AF-A0AAN7STB2-F1
#
_cell.length_a   1.000
_cell.length_b   1.000
_cell.length_c   1.000
_cell.angle_alpha   90.00
_cell.angle_beta   90.00
_cell.angle_gamma   90.00
#
_symmetry.space_group_name_H-M   'P 1'
#
loop_
_entity.id
_entity.type
_entity.pdbx_description
1 polymer ?
#
loop_
_entity_poly.entity_id
_entity_poly.type
_entity_poly.pdbx_seq_one_letter_code
_entity_poly.pdbx_strand_id
1 'polypeptide(L)'
;MPDDLTEKVRLLFTKAFASADQRGSEAAEAFTECFMQDAQLRTAAGTFSGQKEILQSRQSSWNGIESRKHTLKQLYKNTNGANEFLVLGNLELAKVNGHVTNSRFCANASVEQNEDGMVRFVSYEAFAESPPPAAATAAAKSQD
;
A
#
# COMPACT_ATOMS: atom_id res chain seq x y z
N MET A 1 2.44 -2.04 26.83
CA MET A 1 1.30 -2.37 25.95
C MET A 1 1.22 -1.29 24.89
N PRO A 2 1.07 -1.61 23.60
CA PRO A 2 0.68 -0.63 22.59
C PRO A 2 -0.63 0.04 23.01
N ASP A 3 -0.78 1.34 22.76
CA ASP A 3 -2.03 2.05 23.04
C ASP A 3 -3.16 1.57 22.12
N ASP A 4 -4.41 1.73 22.57
CA ASP A 4 -5.62 1.25 21.86
C ASP A 4 -5.66 1.70 20.39
N LEU A 5 -5.24 2.94 20.11
CA LEU A 5 -5.17 3.46 18.75
C LEU A 5 -4.14 2.71 17.90
N THR A 6 -2.95 2.40 18.44
CA THR A 6 -1.91 1.66 17.72
C THR A 6 -2.39 0.29 17.28
N GLU A 7 -3.15 -0.42 18.13
CA GLU A 7 -3.71 -1.72 17.78
C GLU A 7 -4.84 -1.60 16.74
N LYS A 8 -5.72 -0.61 16.87
CA LYS A 8 -6.73 -0.32 15.82
C LYS A 8 -6.10 -0.01 14.47
N VAL A 9 -5.01 0.76 14.46
CA VAL A 9 -4.27 1.08 13.23
C VAL A 9 -3.58 -0.16 12.66
N ARG A 10 -3.00 -1.02 13.50
CA ARG A 10 -2.45 -2.30 13.04
C ARG A 10 -3.51 -3.17 12.36
N LEU A 11 -4.71 -3.23 12.94
CA LEU A 11 -5.85 -3.94 12.34
C LEU A 11 -6.30 -3.28 11.03
N LEU A 12 -6.33 -1.95 10.96
CA LEU A 12 -6.65 -1.20 9.73
C LEU A 12 -5.68 -1.53 8.59
N PHE A 13 -4.36 -1.48 8.83
CA PHE A 13 -3.37 -1.87 7.83
C PHE A 13 -3.52 -3.34 7.43
N THR A 14 -3.79 -4.22 8.39
CA THR A 14 -3.99 -5.66 8.11
C THR A 14 -5.20 -5.89 7.21
N LYS A 15 -6.33 -5.22 7.48
CA LYS A 15 -7.53 -5.26 6.61
C LYS A 15 -7.20 -4.73 5.22
N ALA A 16 -6.61 -3.54 5.13
CA ALA A 16 -6.27 -2.92 3.85
C ALA A 16 -5.32 -3.80 3.02
N PHE A 17 -4.31 -4.41 3.63
CA PHE A 17 -3.40 -5.32 2.96
C PHE A 17 -4.09 -6.60 2.49
N ALA A 18 -4.89 -7.24 3.35
CA ALA A 18 -5.64 -8.43 2.96
C ALA A 18 -6.60 -8.16 1.79
N SER A 19 -7.31 -7.03 1.82
CA SER A 19 -8.19 -6.61 0.73
C SER A 19 -7.41 -6.28 -0.54
N ALA A 20 -6.26 -5.61 -0.43
CA ALA A 20 -5.40 -5.38 -1.58
C ALA A 20 -4.84 -6.69 -2.15
N ASP A 21 -4.61 -7.72 -1.35
CA ASP A 21 -4.05 -8.99 -1.82
C ASP A 21 -5.07 -9.88 -2.54
N GLN A 22 -6.33 -9.45 -2.62
CA GLN A 22 -7.41 -10.18 -3.29
C GLN A 22 -7.89 -9.49 -4.57
N ARG A 23 -8.34 -10.32 -5.53
CA ARG A 23 -8.97 -9.89 -6.78
C ARG A 23 -10.47 -9.73 -6.58
N GLY A 24 -11.08 -8.89 -7.42
CA GLY A 24 -12.54 -8.72 -7.48
C GLY A 24 -13.03 -7.38 -6.97
N SER A 25 -14.28 -7.05 -7.30
CA SER A 25 -14.93 -5.79 -6.90
C SER A 25 -15.09 -5.70 -5.39
N GLU A 26 -15.51 -6.78 -4.73
CA GLU A 26 -15.70 -6.82 -3.27
C GLU A 26 -14.40 -6.51 -2.52
N ALA A 27 -13.26 -7.03 -2.99
CA ALA A 27 -11.95 -6.73 -2.41
C ALA A 27 -11.57 -5.26 -2.60
N ALA A 28 -11.88 -4.68 -3.77
CA ALA A 28 -11.65 -3.26 -4.04
C ALA A 28 -12.53 -2.35 -3.18
N GLU A 29 -13.79 -2.74 -2.95
CA GLU A 29 -14.72 -2.05 -2.05
C GLU A 29 -14.24 -2.13 -0.60
N ALA A 30 -13.89 -3.33 -0.11
CA ALA A 30 -13.38 -3.53 1.25
C ALA A 30 -12.07 -2.76 1.52
N PHE A 31 -11.18 -2.65 0.51
CA PHE A 31 -10.01 -1.79 0.60
C PHE A 31 -10.42 -0.31 0.72
N THR A 32 -11.38 0.13 -0.09
CA THR A 32 -11.84 1.53 -0.13
C THR A 32 -12.51 1.95 1.18
N GLU A 33 -13.24 1.05 1.84
CA GLU A 33 -13.84 1.28 3.16
C GLU A 33 -12.83 1.58 4.29
N CYS A 34 -11.56 1.23 4.08
CA CYS A 34 -10.48 1.56 5.02
C CYS A 34 -10.14 3.06 5.01
N PHE A 35 -10.68 3.84 4.08
CA PHE A 35 -10.41 5.25 3.87
C PHE A 35 -11.61 6.12 4.24
N MET A 36 -11.33 7.33 4.72
CA MET A 36 -12.30 8.40 4.85
C MET A 36 -12.88 8.80 3.48
N GLN A 37 -14.05 9.42 3.48
CA GLN A 37 -14.77 9.76 2.25
C GLN A 37 -13.95 10.65 1.31
N ASP A 38 -13.19 11.58 1.88
CA ASP A 38 -12.31 12.57 1.26
C ASP A 38 -10.81 12.25 1.41
N ALA A 39 -10.48 11.02 1.79
CA ALA A 39 -9.09 10.61 2.01
C ALA A 39 -8.22 10.72 0.77
N GLN A 40 -6.90 10.82 0.96
CA GLN A 40 -5.93 10.76 -0.13
C GLN A 40 -5.08 9.50 -0.09
N LEU A 41 -4.97 8.85 -1.23
CA LEU A 41 -4.06 7.73 -1.46
C LEU A 41 -3.00 8.14 -2.48
N ARG A 42 -1.73 8.13 -2.07
CA ARG A 42 -0.56 8.35 -2.93
C ARG A 42 0.26 7.08 -3.05
N THR A 43 0.54 6.68 -4.28
CA THR A 43 1.34 5.49 -4.61
C THR A 43 2.20 5.77 -5.83
N ALA A 44 3.08 4.82 -6.21
CA ALA A 44 3.81 4.90 -7.47
C ALA A 44 2.92 5.00 -8.72
N ALA A 45 1.64 4.58 -8.64
CA ALA A 45 0.69 4.68 -9.75
C ALA A 45 0.02 6.06 -9.88
N GLY A 46 0.18 6.93 -8.88
CA GLY A 46 -0.43 8.26 -8.85
C GLY A 46 -1.10 8.59 -7.51
N THR A 47 -1.80 9.71 -7.52
CA THR A 47 -2.59 10.25 -6.41
C THR A 47 -4.08 10.07 -6.69
N PHE A 48 -4.82 9.59 -5.71
CA PHE A 48 -6.27 9.33 -5.79
C PHE A 48 -6.96 10.01 -4.61
N SER A 49 -7.97 10.83 -4.89
CA SER A 49 -8.68 11.66 -3.92
C SER A 49 -10.11 11.17 -3.74
N GLY A 50 -10.45 10.84 -2.49
CA GLY A 50 -11.73 10.30 -2.08
C GLY A 50 -11.97 8.86 -2.51
N GLN A 51 -13.00 8.25 -1.91
CA GLN A 51 -13.28 6.82 -2.09
C GLN A 51 -13.54 6.43 -3.56
N LYS A 52 -14.13 7.31 -4.37
CA LYS A 52 -14.43 7.02 -5.77
C LYS A 52 -13.16 6.75 -6.60
N GLU A 53 -12.16 7.64 -6.51
CA GLU A 53 -10.91 7.48 -7.25
C GLU A 53 -10.08 6.32 -6.69
N ILE A 54 -10.10 6.14 -5.36
CA ILE A 54 -9.44 5.02 -4.70
C ILE A 54 -10.01 3.69 -5.20
N LEU A 55 -11.33 3.53 -5.24
CA LEU A 55 -12.01 2.34 -5.73
C LEU A 55 -11.62 2.03 -7.18
N GLN A 56 -11.70 3.05 -8.06
CA GLN A 56 -11.32 2.89 -9.47
C GLN A 56 -9.85 2.47 -9.63
N SER A 57 -8.95 3.04 -8.81
CA SER A 57 -7.54 2.63 -8.80
C SER A 57 -7.37 1.16 -8.45
N ARG A 58 -8.14 0.66 -7.47
CA ARG A 58 -8.05 -0.73 -6.99
C ARG A 58 -8.60 -1.72 -8.00
N GLN A 59 -9.73 -1.40 -8.63
CA GLN A 59 -10.32 -2.22 -9.70
C GLN A 59 -9.35 -2.43 -10.88
N SER A 60 -8.50 -1.43 -11.15
CA SER A 60 -7.51 -1.49 -12.22
C SER A 60 -6.16 -2.09 -11.79
N SER A 61 -5.97 -2.35 -10.48
CA SER A 61 -4.65 -2.63 -9.90
C SER A 61 -4.11 -4.03 -10.15
N TRP A 62 -4.88 -4.93 -10.78
CA TRP A 62 -4.50 -6.32 -11.01
C TRP A 62 -4.03 -6.62 -12.44
N ASN A 63 -3.98 -5.62 -13.32
CA ASN A 63 -3.53 -5.81 -14.69
C ASN A 63 -2.07 -6.33 -14.73
N GLY A 64 -1.86 -7.51 -15.31
CA GLY A 64 -0.55 -8.17 -15.39
C GLY A 64 -0.04 -8.79 -14.08
N ILE A 65 -0.83 -8.77 -13.01
CA ILE A 65 -0.47 -9.34 -11.70
C ILE A 65 -1.15 -10.69 -11.52
N GLU A 66 -0.37 -11.73 -11.25
CA GLU A 66 -0.85 -13.08 -10.94
C GLU A 66 -1.23 -13.21 -9.47
N SER A 67 -0.33 -12.83 -8.57
CA SER A 67 -0.56 -12.84 -7.12
C SER A 67 0.15 -11.66 -6.46
N ARG A 68 -0.37 -11.25 -5.30
CA ARG A 68 0.15 -10.15 -4.50
C ARG A 68 0.04 -10.52 -3.02
N LYS A 69 1.06 -10.19 -2.25
CA LYS A 69 1.05 -10.36 -0.79
C LYS A 69 1.81 -9.24 -0.10
N HIS A 70 1.10 -8.42 0.67
CA HIS A 70 1.69 -7.47 1.59
C HIS A 70 1.95 -8.13 2.94
N THR A 71 3.08 -7.80 3.56
CA THR A 71 3.40 -8.21 4.93
C THR A 71 3.79 -6.99 5.76
N LEU A 72 3.00 -6.68 6.78
CA LEU A 72 3.33 -5.66 7.77
C LEU A 72 4.49 -6.15 8.64
N LYS A 73 5.62 -5.43 8.64
CA LYS A 73 6.80 -5.77 9.45
C LYS A 73 6.86 -4.95 10.72
N GLN A 74 6.69 -3.65 10.60
CA GLN A 74 6.78 -2.73 11.72
C GLN A 74 5.81 -1.58 11.56
N LEU A 75 5.29 -1.10 12.69
CA LEU A 75 4.40 0.06 12.78
C LEU A 75 4.99 0.99 13.83
N TYR A 76 5.15 2.26 13.45
CA TYR A 76 5.64 3.33 14.31
C TYR A 76 4.58 4.41 14.40
N LYS A 77 4.40 4.97 15.58
CA LYS A 77 3.46 6.07 15.86
C LYS A 77 4.24 7.37 16.06
N ASN A 78 3.75 8.47 15.51
CA ASN A 78 4.27 9.80 15.81
C ASN A 78 4.04 10.13 17.29
N THR A 79 5.09 10.58 17.98
CA THR A 79 5.04 10.91 19.42
C THR A 79 4.59 12.34 19.70
N ASN A 80 4.44 13.19 18.68
CA ASN A 80 4.09 14.60 18.85
C ASN A 80 2.58 14.86 18.98
N GLY A 81 1.78 13.82 19.24
CA GLY A 81 0.33 13.92 19.41
C GLY A 81 -0.48 13.90 18.11
N ALA A 82 0.18 13.83 16.95
CA ALA A 82 -0.50 13.60 15.67
C ALA A 82 -0.87 12.11 15.54
N ASN A 83 -2.05 11.81 14.99
CA ASN A 83 -2.50 10.45 14.66
C ASN A 83 -1.85 9.96 13.37
N GLU A 84 -0.52 10.02 13.33
CA GLU A 84 0.30 9.69 12.18
C GLU A 84 1.14 8.46 12.47
N PHE A 85 1.29 7.63 11.45
CA PHE A 85 1.94 6.35 11.54
C PHE A 85 2.85 6.10 10.34
N LEU A 86 4.00 5.51 10.62
CA LEU A 86 4.88 4.97 9.60
C LEU A 86 4.83 3.44 9.64
N VAL A 87 4.59 2.81 8.51
CA VAL A 87 4.68 1.35 8.35
C VAL A 87 5.89 0.99 7.52
N LEU A 88 6.58 -0.07 7.94
CA LEU A 88 7.53 -0.80 7.11
C LEU A 88 6.94 -2.16 6.78
N GLY A 89 7.09 -2.58 5.52
CA GLY A 89 6.56 -3.85 5.05
C GLY A 89 7.30 -4.40 3.83
N ASN A 90 6.88 -5.60 3.43
CA ASN A 90 7.33 -6.24 2.20
C ASN A 90 6.13 -6.48 1.28
N LEU A 91 6.36 -6.38 -0.01
CA LEU A 91 5.41 -6.74 -1.06
C LEU A 91 6.01 -7.84 -1.92
N GLU A 92 5.39 -9.01 -1.88
CA GLU A 92 5.64 -10.09 -2.83
C GLU A 92 4.63 -9.95 -3.99
N LEU A 93 5.14 -9.93 -5.22
CA LEU A 93 4.33 -9.77 -6.41
C LEU A 93 4.77 -10.78 -7.46
N ALA A 94 3.87 -11.68 -7.85
CA ALA A 94 4.04 -12.53 -9.03
C ALA A 94 3.28 -11.90 -10.20
N LYS A 95 3.92 -11.81 -11.36
CA LYS A 95 3.34 -11.34 -12.61
C LYS A 95 2.98 -12.52 -13.50
N VAL A 96 1.99 -12.33 -14.36
CA VAL A 96 1.51 -13.37 -15.31
C VAL A 96 2.57 -13.89 -16.27
N ASN A 97 3.72 -13.20 -16.40
CA ASN A 97 4.86 -13.64 -17.18
C ASN A 97 5.85 -14.51 -16.38
N GLY A 98 5.48 -14.95 -15.17
CA GLY A 98 6.30 -15.76 -14.27
C GLY A 98 7.35 -14.99 -13.47
N HIS A 99 7.47 -13.68 -13.65
CA HIS A 99 8.41 -12.87 -12.88
C HIS A 99 7.88 -12.60 -11.47
N VAL A 100 8.71 -12.89 -10.46
CA VAL A 100 8.40 -12.64 -9.05
C VAL A 100 9.34 -11.58 -8.50
N THR A 101 8.78 -10.57 -7.85
CA THR A 101 9.54 -9.54 -7.12
C THR A 101 9.19 -9.55 -5.65
N ASN A 102 10.20 -9.35 -4.80
CA ASN A 102 10.02 -9.06 -3.39
C ASN A 102 10.66 -7.70 -3.11
N SER A 103 9.82 -6.71 -2.81
CA SER A 103 10.25 -5.33 -2.60
C SER A 103 9.92 -4.89 -1.18
N ARG A 104 10.83 -4.14 -0.55
CA ARG A 104 10.49 -3.43 0.68
C ARG A 104 9.67 -2.19 0.34
N PHE A 105 8.77 -1.82 1.24
CA PHE A 105 8.05 -0.56 1.16
C PHE A 105 7.97 0.09 2.54
N CYS A 106 7.80 1.41 2.52
CA CYS A 106 7.30 2.15 3.66
C CYS A 106 6.02 2.89 3.29
N ALA A 107 5.18 3.17 4.26
CA ALA A 107 3.99 4.00 4.08
C ALA A 107 3.84 4.98 5.23
N ASN A 108 3.60 6.25 4.88
CA ASN A 108 3.16 7.26 5.84
C ASN A 108 1.63 7.33 5.81
N ALA A 109 0.98 7.31 6.96
CA ALA A 109 -0.47 7.39 7.05
C ALA A 109 -0.93 8.27 8.20
N SER A 110 -1.95 9.08 7.97
CA SER A 110 -2.73 9.72 9.02
C SER A 110 -4.09 9.05 9.15
N VAL A 111 -4.58 8.95 10.38
CA VAL A 111 -5.85 8.28 10.67
C VAL A 111 -6.75 9.13 11.55
N GLU A 112 -8.06 8.90 11.39
CA GLU A 112 -9.09 9.46 12.25
C GLU A 112 -10.07 8.35 12.66
N GLN A 113 -10.75 8.57 13.77
CA GLN A 113 -11.83 7.72 14.23
C GLN A 113 -13.16 8.37 13.87
N ASN A 114 -14.00 7.66 13.13
CA ASN A 114 -15.33 8.13 12.79
C ASN A 114 -16.32 8.02 13.95
N GLU A 115 -17.49 8.62 13.77
CA GLU A 115 -18.63 8.53 14.71
C GLU A 115 -19.06 7.07 14.95
N ASP A 116 -18.83 6.17 13.99
CA ASP A 116 -19.06 4.72 14.12
C ASP A 116 -18.00 3.99 14.97
N GLY A 117 -17.02 4.73 15.49
CA GLY A 117 -15.92 4.22 16.30
C GLY A 117 -14.83 3.51 15.50
N MET A 118 -14.91 3.44 14.17
CA MET A 118 -13.89 2.81 13.32
C MET A 118 -12.79 3.80 12.96
N VAL A 119 -11.54 3.33 13.03
CA VAL A 119 -10.37 4.08 12.58
C VAL A 119 -10.19 3.88 11.08
N ARG A 120 -10.02 4.97 10.33
CA ARG A 120 -9.83 4.98 8.87
C ARG A 120 -8.68 5.89 8.46
N PHE A 121 -8.13 5.64 7.28
CA PHE A 121 -7.09 6.50 6.69
C PHE A 121 -7.69 7.82 6.22
N VAL A 122 -7.09 8.93 6.66
CA VAL A 122 -7.29 10.27 6.07
C VAL A 122 -6.26 10.47 4.96
N SER A 123 -5.03 10.04 5.18
CA SER A 123 -4.00 9.99 4.15
C SER A 123 -3.22 8.69 4.23
N TYR A 124 -2.80 8.20 3.07
CA TYR A 124 -1.90 7.07 2.94
C TYR A 124 -0.96 7.33 1.77
N GLU A 125 0.34 7.28 2.00
CA GLU A 125 1.37 7.49 1.00
C GLU A 125 2.39 6.36 1.06
N ALA A 126 2.44 5.54 0.01
CA ALA A 126 3.38 4.43 -0.09
C ALA A 126 4.58 4.74 -0.97
N PHE A 127 5.76 4.42 -0.43
CA PHE A 127 7.04 4.43 -1.12
C PHE A 127 7.54 2.98 -1.19
N ALA A 128 7.82 2.49 -2.38
CA ALA A 128 8.40 1.17 -2.59
C ALA A 128 9.81 1.29 -3.15
N GLU A 129 10.66 0.31 -2.86
CA GLU A 129 11.95 0.20 -3.52
C GLU A 129 11.77 0.13 -5.03
N SER A 130 12.51 0.98 -5.74
CA SER A 130 12.61 0.86 -7.19
C SER A 130 13.39 -0.41 -7.52
N PRO A 131 12.99 -1.15 -8.58
CA PRO A 131 13.83 -2.22 -9.08
C PRO A 131 15.22 -1.67 -9.45
N PRO A 132 16.30 -2.46 -9.29
CA PRO A 132 17.62 -2.03 -9.69
C PRO A 132 17.60 -1.58 -11.17
N PRO A 133 18.37 -0.53 -11.54
CA PRO A 133 18.48 -0.13 -12.94
C PRO A 133 18.94 -1.33 -13.76
N ALA A 134 18.35 -1.50 -14.95
CA ALA A 134 18.76 -2.57 -15.86
C ALA A 134 20.27 -2.48 -16.08
N ALA A 135 20.98 -3.59 -15.87
CA ALA A 135 22.43 -3.62 -16.09
C ALA A 135 22.72 -3.15 -17.51
N ALA A 136 23.45 -2.04 -17.64
CA ALA A 136 23.90 -1.54 -18.94
C ALA A 136 24.70 -2.66 -19.61
N THR A 137 24.12 -3.28 -20.63
CA THR A 137 24.79 -4.33 -21.38
C THR A 137 25.95 -3.68 -22.11
N ALA A 138 27.17 -3.88 -21.63
CA ALA A 138 28.37 -3.40 -22.29
C ALA A 138 28.50 -4.13 -23.64
N ALA A 139 28.01 -3.52 -24.70
CA ALA A 139 28.39 -3.88 -26.06
C ALA A 139 29.85 -3.45 -26.26
N ALA A 140 30.78 -4.32 -25.87
CA ALA A 140 32.16 -4.22 -26.32
C ALA A 140 32.17 -4.43 -27.84
N LYS A 141 32.24 -3.33 -28.59
CA LYS A 141 32.57 -3.38 -30.02
C LYS A 141 34.01 -3.86 -30.14
N SER A 142 34.21 -5.05 -30.68
CA SER A 142 35.46 -5.45 -31.31
C SER A 142 35.71 -4.51 -32.49
N GLN A 143 36.77 -3.72 -32.42
CA GLN A 143 37.38 -3.12 -33.61
C GLN A 143 38.58 -4.00 -33.95
N ASP A 144 38.43 -4.73 -35.05
CA ASP A 144 39.54 -5.22 -35.88
C ASP A 144 40.20 -4.04 -36.62
#